data_AF-A0A7X0E0T9-F1
#
_entry.id   AF-A0A7X0E0T9-F1
#
_cell.length_a   1.000
_cell.length_b   1.000
_cell.length_c   1.000
_cell.angle_alpha   90.00
_cell.angle_beta   90.00
_cell.angle_gamma   90.00
#
_symmetry.space_group_name_H-M   'P 1'
#
loop_
_entity.id
_entity.type
_entity.pdbx_description
1 polymer ?
#
loop_
_entity_poly.entity_id
_entity_poly.type
_entity_poly.pdbx_seq_one_letter_code
_entity_poly.pdbx_strand_id
1 'polypeptide(L)'
;MNAVIHEKNRKAILNIKSIRTQKGYSQEYMAMKMKISQNTFSKLELGYMEISLTRFLQIAEILEVEYNSLLVTTAPLLPLVIKSQRYLNCNFAKSAIHRVVTPFATGLAGLTNLSA
;
A
#
# COMPACT_ATOMS: atom_id res chain seq x y z
N MET A 1 -12.93 34.39 5.48
CA MET A 1 -12.45 33.18 4.77
C MET A 1 -13.32 32.01 5.21
N ASN A 2 -13.85 31.20 4.29
CA ASN A 2 -14.98 30.28 4.54
C ASN A 2 -14.58 29.06 5.39
N ALA A 3 -14.87 29.08 6.70
CA ALA A 3 -14.58 27.99 7.63
C ALA A 3 -15.10 26.61 7.18
N VAL A 4 -16.25 26.60 6.49
CA VAL A 4 -16.85 25.39 5.90
C VAL A 4 -15.93 24.73 4.87
N ILE A 5 -15.23 25.53 4.06
CA ILE A 5 -14.34 25.01 3.01
C ILE A 5 -13.14 24.29 3.64
N HIS A 6 -12.52 24.89 4.65
CA HIS A 6 -11.39 24.27 5.35
C HIS A 6 -11.79 22.95 6.02
N GLU A 7 -12.99 22.87 6.57
CA GLU A 7 -13.49 21.62 7.16
C GLU A 7 -13.67 20.52 6.12
N LYS A 8 -14.25 20.84 4.96
CA LYS A 8 -14.36 19.88 3.84
C LYS A 8 -12.98 19.41 3.35
N ASN A 9 -12.02 20.33 3.25
CA ASN A 9 -10.65 19.98 2.86
C ASN A 9 -10.00 19.01 3.85
N ARG A 10 -10.10 19.27 5.17
CA ARG A 10 -9.58 18.35 6.19
C ARG A 10 -10.19 16.96 6.09
N LYS A 11 -11.50 16.86 5.90
CA LYS A 11 -12.19 15.56 5.73
C LYS A 11 -11.67 14.80 4.52
N ALA A 12 -11.50 15.49 3.39
CA ALA A 12 -10.94 14.88 2.19
C ALA A 12 -9.52 14.33 2.41
N ILE A 13 -8.67 15.11 3.10
CA ILE A 13 -7.30 14.68 3.44
C ILE A 13 -7.30 13.45 4.36
N LEU A 14 -8.20 13.39 5.34
CA LEU A 14 -8.34 12.22 6.23
C LEU A 14 -8.77 10.97 5.47
N ASN A 15 -9.70 11.10 4.52
CA ASN A 15 -10.14 10.00 3.67
C ASN A 15 -9.01 9.48 2.77
N ILE A 16 -8.25 10.38 2.14
CA ILE A 16 -7.06 10.04 1.34
C ILE A 16 -6.09 9.21 2.19
N LYS A 17 -5.78 9.69 3.40
CA LYS A 17 -4.88 8.98 4.33
C LYS A 17 -5.41 7.59 4.69
N SER A 18 -6.71 7.50 5.02
CA SER A 18 -7.35 6.23 5.36
C SER A 18 -7.22 5.21 4.23
N ILE A 19 -7.65 5.57 3.01
CA ILE A 19 -7.62 4.68 1.84
C ILE A 19 -6.18 4.29 1.49
N ARG A 20 -5.25 5.25 1.52
CA ARG A 20 -3.82 4.98 1.32
C ARG A 20 -3.30 3.93 2.29
N THR A 21 -3.61 4.07 3.58
CA THR A 21 -3.17 3.10 4.61
C THR A 21 -3.82 1.73 4.45
N GLN A 22 -5.09 1.67 4.06
CA GLN A 22 -5.79 0.41 3.76
C GLN A 22 -5.15 -0.32 2.58
N LYS A 23 -4.68 0.41 1.55
CA LYS A 23 -3.94 -0.15 0.41
C LYS A 23 -2.47 -0.46 0.72
N GLY A 24 -1.96 -0.13 1.92
CA GLY A 24 -0.57 -0.34 2.29
C GLY A 24 0.43 0.56 1.53
N TYR A 25 -0.04 1.65 0.93
CA TYR A 25 0.82 2.56 0.15
C TYR A 25 1.62 3.46 1.09
N SER A 26 2.95 3.54 0.88
CA SER A 26 3.79 4.47 1.63
C SER A 26 3.63 5.92 1.14
N GLN A 27 4.04 6.88 1.95
CA GLN A 27 4.02 8.29 1.53
C GLN A 27 5.01 8.54 0.39
N GLU A 28 6.16 7.85 0.42
CA GLU A 28 7.18 7.87 -0.61
C GLU A 28 6.63 7.35 -1.95
N TYR A 29 5.84 6.27 -1.92
CA TYR A 29 5.20 5.72 -3.11
C TYR A 29 4.24 6.74 -3.75
N MET A 30 3.38 7.37 -2.95
CA MET A 30 2.46 8.40 -3.43
C MET A 30 3.20 9.60 -4.00
N ALA A 31 4.23 10.09 -3.29
CA ALA A 31 5.04 11.21 -3.72
C ALA A 31 5.75 10.94 -5.04
N MET A 32 6.32 9.75 -5.20
CA MET A 32 6.94 9.29 -6.45
C MET A 32 5.93 9.29 -7.60
N LYS A 33 4.75 8.71 -7.41
CA LYS A 33 3.69 8.67 -8.44
C LYS A 33 3.19 10.07 -8.81
N MET A 34 3.14 10.98 -7.84
CA MET A 34 2.74 12.38 -8.03
C MET A 34 3.87 13.28 -8.55
N LYS A 35 5.10 12.78 -8.67
CA LYS A 35 6.31 13.54 -9.02
C LYS A 35 6.54 14.74 -8.09
N ILE A 36 6.41 14.53 -6.78
CA ILE A 36 6.69 15.51 -5.73
C ILE A 36 7.61 14.92 -4.67
N SER A 37 8.17 15.76 -3.79
CA SER A 37 8.94 15.25 -2.65
C SER A 37 8.02 14.57 -1.63
N GLN A 38 8.55 13.57 -0.90
CA GLN A 38 7.82 12.95 0.22
C GLN A 38 7.38 13.99 1.26
N ASN A 39 8.24 14.97 1.57
CA ASN A 39 7.91 16.04 2.51
C ASN A 39 6.69 16.85 2.05
N THR A 40 6.60 17.13 0.74
CA THR A 40 5.43 17.79 0.14
C THR A 40 4.16 16.97 0.35
N PHE A 41 4.22 15.65 0.12
CA PHE A 41 3.08 14.77 0.35
C PHE A 41 2.72 14.65 1.85
N SER A 42 3.71 14.60 2.73
CA SER A 42 3.52 14.59 4.19
C SER A 42 2.81 15.86 4.68
N LYS A 43 3.25 17.04 4.23
CA LYS A 43 2.58 18.32 4.53
C LYS A 43 1.15 18.39 4.02
N LEU A 44 0.88 17.78 2.86
CA LEU A 44 -0.48 17.63 2.33
C LEU A 44 -1.33 16.76 3.26
N GLU A 45 -0.85 15.58 3.68
CA GLU A 45 -1.59 14.69 4.59
C GLU A 45 -1.82 15.28 5.99
N LEU A 46 -0.95 16.20 6.42
CA LEU A 46 -1.09 16.93 7.68
C LEU A 46 -2.03 18.15 7.57
N GLY A 47 -2.45 18.51 6.35
CA GLY A 47 -3.29 19.70 6.12
C GLY A 47 -2.55 21.03 6.23
N TYR A 48 -1.21 21.02 6.14
CA TYR A 48 -0.41 22.24 6.09
C TYR A 48 -0.38 22.90 4.71
N MET A 49 -0.89 22.20 3.70
CA MET A 49 -1.05 22.75 2.35
C MET A 49 -2.45 22.45 1.85
N GLU A 50 -3.04 23.43 1.16
CA GLU A 50 -4.29 23.25 0.42
C GLU A 50 -4.06 22.33 -0.78
N ILE A 51 -5.02 21.44 -1.05
CA ILE A 51 -4.97 20.53 -2.19
C ILE A 51 -5.68 21.19 -3.39
N SER A 52 -5.00 21.25 -4.53
CA SER A 52 -5.66 21.67 -5.77
C SER A 52 -6.55 20.55 -6.32
N LEU A 53 -7.59 20.90 -7.07
CA LEU A 53 -8.46 19.91 -7.72
C LEU A 53 -7.67 18.94 -8.60
N THR A 54 -6.67 19.43 -9.35
CA THR A 54 -5.79 18.59 -10.18
C THR A 54 -5.05 17.54 -9.33
N ARG A 55 -4.50 17.94 -8.17
CA ARG A 55 -3.79 17.02 -7.27
C ARG A 55 -4.74 16.03 -6.62
N PHE A 56 -5.95 16.47 -6.28
CA PHE A 56 -7.00 15.62 -5.75
C PHE A 56 -7.41 14.52 -6.73
N LEU A 57 -7.67 14.87 -7.99
CA LEU A 57 -8.00 13.91 -9.05
C LEU A 57 -6.84 12.95 -9.32
N GLN A 58 -5.60 13.45 -9.34
CA GLN A 58 -4.41 12.62 -9.49
C GLN A 58 -4.28 11.60 -8.34
N ILE A 59 -4.59 12.00 -7.10
CA ILE A 59 -4.58 11.08 -5.95
C ILE A 59 -5.66 10.02 -6.10
N ALA A 60 -6.86 10.37 -6.54
CA ALA A 60 -7.94 9.41 -6.80
C ALA A 60 -7.52 8.35 -7.83
N GLU A 61 -6.85 8.77 -8.90
CA GLU A 61 -6.30 7.89 -9.94
C GLU A 61 -5.22 6.95 -9.37
N ILE A 62 -4.26 7.46 -8.60
CA ILE A 62 -3.20 6.65 -7.97
C ILE A 62 -3.77 5.65 -6.97
N LEU A 63 -4.80 6.07 -6.23
CA LEU A 63 -5.51 5.22 -5.28
C LEU A 63 -6.49 4.26 -5.97
N GLU A 64 -6.72 4.38 -7.28
CA GLU A 64 -7.66 3.58 -8.06
C GLU A 64 -9.06 3.57 -7.42
N VAL A 65 -9.54 4.76 -7.04
CA VAL A 65 -10.87 4.96 -6.47
C VAL A 65 -11.58 6.09 -7.18
N GLU A 66 -12.91 6.06 -7.17
CA GLU A 66 -13.70 7.21 -7.60
C GLU A 66 -13.42 8.41 -6.69
N TYR A 67 -13.27 9.61 -7.26
CA TYR A 67 -12.96 10.83 -6.51
C TYR A 67 -14.04 11.17 -5.46
N ASN A 68 -15.29 10.76 -5.68
CA ASN A 68 -16.39 10.89 -4.73
C ASN A 68 -16.10 10.17 -3.40
N SER A 69 -15.43 9.02 -3.45
CA SER A 69 -15.04 8.25 -2.26
C SER A 69 -14.04 8.99 -1.37
N LEU A 70 -13.30 9.95 -1.93
CA LEU A 70 -12.40 10.80 -1.16
C LEU A 70 -13.17 11.93 -0.43
N LEU A 71 -14.39 12.27 -0.85
CA LEU A 71 -15.22 13.31 -0.23
C LEU A 71 -16.19 12.74 0.80
N VAL A 72 -16.67 11.51 0.60
CA VAL A 72 -17.62 10.86 1.50
C VAL A 72 -16.90 10.40 2.75
N THR A 73 -17.31 10.90 3.92
CA THR A 73 -16.87 10.35 5.21
C THR A 73 -17.52 8.99 5.37
N THR A 74 -16.84 7.93 4.92
CA THR A 74 -17.17 6.60 5.42
C THR A 74 -16.71 6.59 6.88
N ALA A 75 -17.67 6.60 7.81
CA ALA A 75 -17.37 6.33 9.20
C ALA A 75 -16.51 5.06 9.21
N PRO A 76 -15.33 5.06 9.85
CA PRO A 76 -14.55 3.85 9.91
C PRO A 76 -15.42 2.84 10.65
N LEU A 77 -15.81 1.76 9.97
CA LEU A 77 -16.06 0.54 10.72
C LEU A 77 -14.76 0.33 11.48
N LEU A 78 -14.85 0.42 12.81
CA LEU A 78 -13.73 0.30 13.72
C LEU A 78 -12.81 -0.83 13.25
N PRO A 79 -11.48 -0.65 13.29
CA PRO A 79 -10.56 -1.73 13.06
C PRO A 79 -10.69 -2.73 14.22
N LEU A 80 -11.64 -3.66 14.12
CA LEU A 80 -11.61 -4.94 14.82
C LEU A 80 -10.65 -5.94 14.14
N VAL A 81 -9.92 -5.51 13.10
CA VAL A 81 -8.77 -6.26 12.59
C VAL A 81 -7.50 -5.66 13.17
N ILE A 82 -7.25 -6.03 14.42
CA ILE A 82 -5.95 -6.32 15.03
C ILE A 82 -4.77 -5.52 14.43
N LYS A 83 -4.28 -4.51 15.16
CA LYS A 83 -2.90 -4.02 15.04
C LYS A 83 -1.90 -5.11 15.48
N SER A 84 -1.79 -6.23 14.75
CA SER A 84 -0.79 -7.29 15.01
C SER A 84 0.07 -7.61 13.79
N GLN A 85 0.41 -6.62 12.96
CA GLN A 85 1.54 -6.77 12.04
C GLN A 85 2.20 -5.42 11.78
N ARG A 86 2.95 -5.03 12.80
CA ARG A 86 4.19 -4.26 12.68
C ARG A 86 5.02 -4.86 11.54
N TYR A 87 5.07 -4.21 10.38
CA TYR A 87 6.01 -4.45 9.29
C TYR A 87 6.37 -5.93 9.04
N LEU A 88 5.44 -6.71 8.51
CA LEU A 88 5.87 -7.87 7.73
C LEU A 88 5.86 -7.48 6.25
N ASN A 89 7.08 -7.42 5.72
CA ASN A 89 7.46 -7.54 4.32
C ASN A 89 7.69 -6.26 3.51
N CYS A 90 8.77 -5.56 3.84
CA CYS A 90 9.72 -5.14 2.80
C CYS A 90 11.06 -5.86 3.09
N ASN A 91 11.47 -6.73 2.17
CA ASN A 91 12.80 -7.37 2.02
C ASN A 91 13.12 -8.75 2.65
N PHE A 92 12.19 -9.73 2.67
CA PHE A 92 12.60 -11.15 2.68
C PHE A 92 11.70 -12.05 1.81
N ALA A 93 11.63 -11.77 0.51
CA ALA A 93 11.11 -12.71 -0.49
C ALA A 93 11.81 -12.57 -1.85
N LYS A 94 13.13 -12.35 -1.83
CA LYS A 94 14.02 -12.60 -2.99
C LYS A 94 14.86 -13.88 -2.84
N SER A 95 14.48 -14.84 -2.00
CA SER A 95 15.23 -16.11 -1.87
C SER A 95 14.37 -17.38 -1.71
N ALA A 96 13.20 -17.46 -2.34
CA ALA A 96 12.42 -18.72 -2.35
C ALA A 96 11.75 -19.01 -3.71
N ILE A 97 12.41 -18.66 -4.82
CA ILE A 97 12.18 -19.36 -6.09
C ILE A 97 13.26 -20.43 -6.19
N HIS A 98 13.02 -21.54 -5.50
CA HIS A 98 13.60 -22.80 -5.92
C HIS A 98 12.56 -23.90 -5.69
N ARG A 99 12.18 -24.55 -6.80
CA ARG A 99 11.76 -25.95 -6.86
C ARG A 99 10.27 -26.28 -6.79
N VAL A 100 9.55 -26.03 -7.87
CA VAL A 100 8.66 -26.99 -8.55
C VAL A 100 8.59 -26.49 -10.01
N VAL A 101 9.37 -26.97 -10.98
CA VAL A 101 9.23 -28.25 -11.69
C VAL A 101 10.57 -28.55 -12.39
N THR A 102 11.27 -29.61 -12.01
CA THR A 102 12.22 -30.32 -12.88
C THR A 102 11.97 -31.82 -12.73
N PRO A 103 11.68 -32.57 -13.80
CA PRO A 103 11.65 -34.02 -13.75
C PRO A 103 13.00 -34.55 -14.23
N PHE A 104 13.83 -35.06 -13.32
CA PHE A 104 14.90 -35.98 -13.68
C PHE A 104 15.03 -37.03 -12.59
N ALA A 105 14.59 -38.24 -12.94
CA ALA A 105 14.62 -39.40 -12.08
C ALA A 105 16.07 -39.85 -11.86
N THR A 106 16.51 -39.86 -10.61
CA THR A 106 17.67 -40.64 -10.16
C THR A 106 17.24 -41.48 -8.97
N GLY A 107 16.64 -42.64 -9.27
CA GLY A 107 16.53 -43.76 -8.35
C GLY A 107 17.60 -44.79 -8.69
N LEU A 108 18.80 -44.66 -8.12
CA LEU A 108 19.80 -45.72 -8.13
C LEU A 108 20.60 -45.69 -6.84
N ALA A 109 20.20 -46.53 -5.88
CA ALA A 109 21.10 -47.16 -4.91
C ALA A 109 20.29 -48.18 -4.10
N GLY A 110 20.60 -49.48 -4.24
CA GLY A 110 20.24 -50.46 -3.22
C GLY A 110 20.09 -51.92 -3.66
N LEU A 111 21.20 -52.65 -3.60
CA LEU A 111 21.32 -54.06 -3.14
C LEU A 111 21.11 -55.21 -4.15
N THR A 112 22.23 -55.88 -4.47
CA THR A 112 22.50 -57.34 -4.55
C THR A 112 23.81 -57.49 -5.36
N ASN A 113 24.84 -58.28 -5.06
CA ASN A 113 25.24 -59.21 -3.99
C ASN A 113 26.79 -59.26 -4.06
N LEU A 114 27.49 -59.22 -2.92
CA LEU A 114 28.29 -60.32 -2.35
C LEU A 114 29.01 -61.22 -3.38
N SER A 115 30.34 -61.16 -3.36
CA SER A 115 31.26 -62.08 -4.02
C SER A 115 31.42 -63.39 -3.24
N ALA A 116 31.17 -64.52 -3.92
CA ALA A 116 31.89 -65.79 -3.80
C ALA A 116 31.65 -66.61 -5.07
#